data_AF-A0A1Y2LRN5-F1
#
_entry.id   AF-A0A1Y2LRN5-F1
#
_cell.length_a   1.000
_cell.length_b   1.000
_cell.length_c   1.000
_cell.angle_alpha   90.00
_cell.angle_beta   90.00
_cell.angle_gamma   90.00
#
_symmetry.space_group_name_H-M   'P 1'
#
loop_
_entity.id
_entity.type
_entity.pdbx_description
1 polymer ?
#
loop_
_entity_poly.entity_id
_entity_poly.type
_entity_poly.pdbx_seq_one_letter_code
_entity_poly.pdbx_strand_id
1 'polypeptide(L)'
;MDVSALASSLEKFNKKQSIDTPDDSTLQSSKSTMLGDMARRMQKQRKSDGPLLFLTLVVFLFAKYNAGVVYATGKYAPKLLKQLKPVLDAEQYSQLEAWKEAARAGSLSADDRAGMKKMVEAGV
;
A
#
# COMPACT_ATOMS: atom_id res chain seq x y z
N MET A 1 20.99 23.40 -8.43
CA MET A 1 21.45 22.08 -8.89
C MET A 1 20.81 21.84 -10.25
N ASP A 2 21.60 21.50 -11.26
CA ASP A 2 21.10 21.23 -12.60
C ASP A 2 20.58 19.80 -12.68
N VAL A 3 19.25 19.66 -12.64
CA VAL A 3 18.55 18.37 -12.65
C VAL A 3 18.82 17.60 -13.96
N SER A 4 19.10 18.31 -15.05
CA SER A 4 19.37 17.70 -16.37
C SER A 4 20.76 17.05 -16.44
N ALA A 5 21.77 17.72 -15.89
CA ALA A 5 23.13 17.19 -15.79
C ALA A 5 23.19 15.95 -14.87
N LEU A 6 22.38 15.95 -13.81
CA LEU A 6 22.23 14.79 -12.92
C LEU A 6 21.55 13.61 -13.63
N ALA A 7 20.44 13.85 -14.34
CA ALA A 7 19.72 12.81 -15.06
C ALA A 7 20.59 12.12 -16.13
N SER A 8 21.31 12.90 -16.93
CA SER A 8 22.21 12.37 -17.96
C SER A 8 23.40 11.59 -17.40
N SER A 9 23.92 12.00 -16.24
CA SER A 9 24.98 11.26 -15.53
C SER A 9 24.45 9.93 -14.99
N LEU A 10 23.22 9.93 -14.47
CA LEU A 10 22.54 8.73 -13.97
C LEU A 10 22.29 7.72 -15.10
N GLU A 11 21.85 8.20 -16.27
CA GLU A 11 21.58 7.36 -17.43
C GLU A 11 22.86 6.68 -17.97
N LYS A 12 23.96 7.44 -18.07
CA LYS A 12 25.28 6.89 -18.43
C LYS A 12 25.78 5.87 -17.42
N PHE A 13 25.53 6.11 -16.12
CA PHE A 13 25.90 5.17 -15.07
C PHE A 13 25.09 3.87 -15.18
N ASN A 14 23.77 3.95 -15.31
CA ASN A 14 22.90 2.78 -15.45
C ASN A 14 23.29 1.93 -16.65
N LYS A 15 23.54 2.57 -17.81
CA LYS A 15 24.00 1.88 -19.02
C LYS A 15 25.35 1.18 -18.84
N LYS A 16 26.28 1.77 -18.08
CA LYS A 16 27.57 1.14 -17.75
C LYS A 16 27.45 -0.01 -16.77
N GLN A 17 26.46 0.02 -15.89
CA GLN A 17 26.18 -1.05 -14.93
C GLN A 17 25.25 -2.14 -15.50
N SER A 18 24.87 -2.05 -16.78
CA SER A 18 23.86 -2.92 -17.40
C SER A 18 22.55 -2.95 -16.60
N ILE A 19 22.20 -1.82 -15.98
CA ILE A 19 20.92 -1.64 -15.29
C ILE A 19 19.96 -1.09 -16.33
N ASP A 20 19.19 -1.99 -16.94
CA ASP A 20 18.12 -1.60 -17.84
C ASP A 20 16.98 -0.94 -17.06
N THR A 21 16.38 0.08 -17.67
CA THR A 21 15.18 0.71 -17.10
C THR A 21 14.05 -0.31 -17.20
N PRO A 22 13.36 -0.65 -16.10
CA PRO A 22 12.26 -1.61 -16.15
C PRO A 22 11.18 -1.11 -17.11
N ASP A 23 10.73 -1.98 -18.00
CA ASP A 23 9.57 -1.67 -18.83
C ASP A 23 8.28 -1.68 -18.00
N ASP A 24 7.22 -1.09 -18.56
CA ASP A 24 5.92 -1.00 -17.89
C ASP A 24 5.37 -2.37 -17.49
N SER A 25 5.62 -3.41 -18.30
CA SER A 25 5.17 -4.77 -18.02
C SER A 25 5.83 -5.35 -16.76
N THR A 26 7.12 -5.10 -16.61
CA THR A 26 7.95 -5.52 -15.48
C THR A 26 7.51 -4.77 -14.22
N LEU A 27 7.22 -3.47 -14.33
CA LEU A 27 6.71 -2.66 -13.21
C LEU A 27 5.34 -3.14 -12.74
N GLN A 28 4.41 -3.43 -13.66
CA GLN A 28 3.08 -3.94 -13.32
C GLN A 28 3.15 -5.34 -12.68
N SER A 29 3.95 -6.25 -13.25
CA SER A 29 4.17 -7.58 -12.69
C SER A 29 4.77 -7.53 -11.28
N SER A 30 5.77 -6.68 -11.08
CA SER A 30 6.39 -6.47 -9.77
C SER A 30 5.40 -5.90 -8.75
N LYS A 31 4.58 -4.92 -9.16
CA LYS A 31 3.54 -4.35 -8.32
C LYS A 31 2.48 -5.39 -7.93
N SER A 32 2.02 -6.19 -8.89
CA SER A 32 1.07 -7.29 -8.66
C SER A 32 1.63 -8.30 -7.65
N THR A 33 2.90 -8.67 -7.82
CA THR A 33 3.60 -9.58 -6.89
C THR A 33 3.67 -8.99 -5.47
N MET A 34 4.01 -7.71 -5.34
CA MET A 34 4.04 -7.02 -4.04
C MET A 34 2.66 -6.95 -3.38
N LEU A 35 1.61 -6.69 -4.15
CA LEU A 35 0.22 -6.68 -3.66
C LEU A 35 -0.20 -8.07 -3.18
N GLY A 36 0.10 -9.12 -3.95
CA GLY A 36 -0.16 -10.51 -3.55
C GLY A 36 0.57 -10.91 -2.26
N ASP A 37 1.83 -10.48 -2.11
CA ASP A 37 2.60 -10.69 -0.89
C ASP A 37 2.01 -9.94 0.31
N MET A 38 1.55 -8.70 0.14
CA MET A 38 0.86 -7.95 1.19
C MET A 38 -0.43 -8.66 1.63
N ALA A 39 -1.23 -9.12 0.67
CA ALA A 39 -2.45 -9.88 0.94
C ALA A 39 -2.14 -11.14 1.75
N ARG A 40 -1.16 -11.94 1.32
CA ARG A 40 -0.72 -13.16 2.02
C ARG A 40 -0.21 -12.87 3.44
N ARG A 41 0.51 -11.76 3.63
CA ARG A 41 1.02 -11.35 4.95
C ARG A 41 -0.11 -10.96 5.89
N MET A 42 -1.11 -10.21 5.41
CA MET A 42 -2.29 -9.83 6.20
C MET A 42 -3.05 -11.06 6.69
N GLN A 43 -3.14 -12.13 5.90
CA GLN A 43 -3.80 -13.36 6.34
C GLN A 43 -3.15 -14.00 7.57
N LYS A 44 -1.82 -13.88 7.70
CA LYS A 44 -1.03 -14.48 8.79
C LYS A 44 -0.87 -13.59 10.02
N GLN A 45 -1.33 -12.35 9.99
CA GLN A 45 -1.16 -11.42 11.11
C GLN A 45 -1.92 -11.88 12.36
N ARG A 46 -1.27 -11.70 13.51
CA ARG A 46 -1.78 -12.13 14.80
C ARG A 46 -2.78 -11.13 15.34
N LYS A 47 -3.48 -11.54 16.40
CA LYS A 47 -4.48 -10.68 17.02
C LYS A 47 -3.90 -9.39 17.63
N SER A 48 -2.64 -9.39 18.02
CA SER A 48 -1.94 -8.21 18.55
C SER A 48 -1.66 -7.12 17.51
N ASP A 49 -1.77 -7.44 16.22
CA ASP A 49 -1.16 -6.63 15.16
C ASP A 49 -2.15 -5.66 14.51
N GLY A 50 -3.18 -5.22 15.25
CA GLY A 50 -4.28 -4.39 14.74
C GLY A 50 -3.85 -3.13 13.96
N PRO A 51 -2.98 -2.27 14.53
CA PRO A 51 -2.44 -1.11 13.83
C PRO A 51 -1.64 -1.47 12.57
N LEU A 52 -0.91 -2.59 12.59
CA LEU A 52 -0.13 -3.06 11.46
C LEU A 52 -1.04 -3.61 10.36
N LEU A 53 -2.12 -4.30 10.71
CA LEU A 53 -3.15 -4.78 9.79
C LEU A 53 -3.81 -3.63 9.04
N PHE A 54 -4.20 -2.59 9.79
CA PHE A 54 -4.79 -1.40 9.20
C PHE A 54 -3.79 -0.65 8.29
N LEU A 55 -2.54 -0.51 8.71
CA LEU A 55 -1.49 0.11 7.89
C LEU A 55 -1.29 -0.66 6.57
N THR A 56 -1.17 -1.98 6.64
CA THR A 56 -0.97 -2.80 5.42
C THR A 56 -2.18 -2.69 4.48
N LEU A 57 -3.41 -2.68 5.00
CA LEU A 57 -4.61 -2.46 4.19
C LEU A 57 -4.56 -1.13 3.44
N VAL A 58 -4.26 -0.04 4.15
CA VAL A 58 -4.24 1.30 3.54
C VAL A 58 -3.13 1.41 2.48
N VAL A 59 -1.95 0.82 2.73
CA VAL A 59 -0.86 0.76 1.74
C VAL A 59 -1.27 -0.07 0.53
N PHE A 60 -1.93 -1.22 0.73
CA PHE A 60 -2.43 -2.07 -0.34
C PHE A 60 -3.45 -1.32 -1.22
N LEU A 61 -4.46 -0.70 -0.61
CA LEU A 61 -5.47 0.07 -1.34
C LEU A 61 -4.86 1.26 -2.07
N PHE A 62 -3.94 1.98 -1.42
CA PHE A 62 -3.25 3.09 -2.06
C PHE A 62 -2.46 2.63 -3.28
N ALA A 63 -1.68 1.54 -3.15
CA ALA A 63 -0.97 0.95 -4.25
C ALA A 63 -1.91 0.44 -5.35
N LYS A 64 -3.09 -0.11 -5.03
CA LYS A 64 -4.07 -0.54 -6.04
C LYS A 64 -4.45 0.61 -7.00
N TYR A 65 -4.72 1.80 -6.46
CA TYR A 65 -5.21 2.94 -7.26
C TYR A 65 -4.13 3.89 -7.77
N ASN A 66 -2.87 3.75 -7.34
CA ASN A 66 -1.78 4.65 -7.72
C ASN A 66 -0.60 3.92 -8.38
N ALA A 67 0.28 4.66 -9.05
CA ALA A 67 1.52 4.10 -9.58
C ALA A 67 2.48 3.74 -8.43
N GLY A 68 2.98 2.50 -8.43
CA GLY A 68 3.95 2.02 -7.45
C GLY A 68 3.37 1.63 -6.09
N VAL A 69 4.28 1.35 -5.15
CA VAL A 69 3.98 0.92 -3.78
C VAL A 69 4.75 1.83 -2.82
N VAL A 70 4.04 2.43 -1.86
CA VAL A 70 4.67 3.33 -0.88
C VAL A 70 5.15 2.57 0.33
N TYR A 71 6.35 2.89 0.79
CA TYR A 71 6.80 2.50 2.13
C TYR A 71 6.25 3.50 3.15
N ALA A 72 5.41 3.03 4.07
CA ALA A 72 4.76 3.86 5.06
C ALA A 72 4.86 3.26 6.46
N THR A 73 4.91 4.13 7.46
CA THR A 73 4.77 3.78 8.87
C THR A 73 3.40 4.26 9.38
N GLY A 74 2.95 3.76 10.54
CA GLY A 74 1.61 4.02 11.07
C GLY A 74 1.21 5.49 11.13
N LYS A 75 2.18 6.41 11.33
CA LYS A 75 1.94 7.87 11.35
C LYS A 75 1.37 8.42 10.03
N TYR A 76 1.58 7.73 8.92
CA TYR A 76 1.12 8.15 7.60
C TYR A 76 -0.21 7.52 7.18
N ALA A 77 -0.72 6.52 7.91
CA ALA A 77 -1.98 5.86 7.58
C ALA A 77 -3.16 6.86 7.43
N PRO A 78 -3.34 7.88 8.30
CA PRO A 78 -4.41 8.86 8.13
C PRO A 78 -4.27 9.72 6.86
N LYS A 79 -3.03 10.01 6.44
CA LYS A 79 -2.76 10.80 5.23
C LYS A 79 -3.06 9.98 3.97
N LEU A 80 -2.65 8.72 3.95
CA LEU A 80 -2.94 7.80 2.86
C LEU A 80 -4.46 7.52 2.74
N LEU A 81 -5.15 7.35 3.87
CA LEU A 81 -6.60 7.18 3.87
C LEU A 81 -7.32 8.38 3.24
N LYS A 82 -6.93 9.61 3.60
CA LYS A 82 -7.49 10.82 2.97
C LYS A 82 -7.31 10.87 1.45
N GLN A 83 -6.22 10.33 0.92
CA GLN A 83 -5.97 10.26 -0.52
C GLN A 83 -6.82 9.19 -1.22
N LEU A 84 -7.38 8.23 -0.48
CA LEU A 84 -8.31 7.22 -1.01
C LEU A 84 -9.76 7.70 -1.08
N LYS A 85 -10.12 8.77 -0.36
CA LYS A 85 -11.47 9.34 -0.34
C LYS A 85 -12.11 9.59 -1.73
N PRO A 86 -11.41 10.13 -2.74
CA PRO A 86 -12.03 10.36 -4.05
C PRO A 86 -12.22 9.09 -4.90
N VAL A 87 -11.60 7.97 -4.51
CA VAL A 87 -11.61 6.73 -5.29
C VAL A 87 -12.50 5.65 -4.68
N LEU A 88 -12.65 5.67 -3.35
CA LEU A 88 -13.51 4.75 -2.62
C LEU A 88 -14.94 5.27 -2.54
N ASP A 89 -15.90 4.33 -2.47
CA ASP A 89 -17.27 4.70 -2.15
C ASP A 89 -17.40 5.19 -0.70
N ALA A 90 -18.51 5.87 -0.40
CA ALA A 90 -18.73 6.47 0.92
C ALA A 90 -18.81 5.43 2.04
N GLU A 91 -19.29 4.23 1.75
CA GLU A 91 -19.48 3.15 2.72
C GLU A 91 -18.14 2.50 3.10
N GLN A 92 -17.33 2.15 2.11
CA GLN A 92 -15.95 1.67 2.24
C GLN A 92 -15.09 2.70 2.96
N TYR A 93 -15.18 3.97 2.58
CA TYR A 93 -14.43 5.03 3.25
C TYR A 93 -14.81 5.16 4.73
N SER A 94 -16.12 5.15 5.03
CA SER A 94 -16.61 5.19 6.41
C SER A 94 -16.16 3.98 7.23
N GLN A 95 -16.18 2.79 6.62
CA GLN A 95 -15.71 1.57 7.25
C GLN A 95 -14.21 1.61 7.56
N LEU A 96 -13.39 2.13 6.64
CA LEU A 96 -11.96 2.33 6.88
C LEU A 96 -11.68 3.35 7.98
N GLU A 97 -12.46 4.44 8.08
CA GLU A 97 -12.37 5.40 9.17
C GLU A 97 -12.72 4.74 10.53
N ALA A 98 -13.74 3.90 10.57
CA ALA A 98 -14.10 3.14 11.78
C ALA A 98 -12.99 2.18 12.21
N TRP A 99 -12.42 1.42 11.26
CA TRP A 99 -11.29 0.53 11.54
C TRP A 99 -10.03 1.27 11.94
N LYS A 100 -9.78 2.47 11.41
CA LYS A 100 -8.66 3.33 11.82
C LYS A 100 -8.76 3.69 13.30
N GLU A 101 -9.93 4.14 13.75
CA GLU A 101 -10.14 4.50 15.17
C GLU A 101 -10.10 3.27 16.07
N ALA A 102 -10.70 2.15 15.67
CA ALA A 102 -10.63 0.89 16.42
C ALA A 102 -9.19 0.33 16.49
N ALA A 103 -8.40 0.45 15.42
CA ALA A 103 -7.00 0.04 15.40
C ALA A 103 -6.17 0.91 16.34
N ARG A 104 -6.41 2.22 16.36
CA ARG A 104 -5.76 3.17 17.28
C ARG A 104 -6.12 2.89 18.74
N ALA A 105 -7.37 2.55 19.01
CA ALA A 105 -7.86 2.22 20.35
C ALA A 105 -7.50 0.78 20.79
N GLY A 106 -6.98 -0.06 19.89
CA GLY A 106 -6.72 -1.47 20.17
C GLY A 106 -8.00 -2.31 20.34
N SER A 107 -9.16 -1.79 19.93
CA SER A 107 -10.48 -2.39 20.14
C SER A 107 -11.01 -3.16 18.93
N LEU A 108 -10.17 -3.43 17.92
CA LEU A 108 -10.57 -4.18 16.73
C LEU A 108 -11.16 -5.55 17.08
N SER A 109 -12.39 -5.78 16.68
CA SER A 109 -13.08 -7.06 16.81
C SER A 109 -12.51 -8.12 15.87
N ALA A 110 -12.96 -9.36 16.00
CA ALA A 110 -12.62 -10.42 15.05
C ALA A 110 -13.20 -10.12 13.65
N ASP A 111 -14.41 -9.58 13.61
CA ASP A 111 -15.12 -9.26 12.37
C ASP A 111 -14.46 -8.10 11.63
N ASP A 112 -13.97 -7.09 12.34
CA ASP A 112 -13.21 -5.99 11.72
C ASP A 112 -11.97 -6.51 10.98
N ARG A 113 -11.27 -7.45 11.59
CA ARG A 113 -10.04 -8.03 11.02
C ARG A 113 -10.37 -8.92 9.83
N ALA A 114 -11.46 -9.68 9.91
CA ALA A 114 -11.95 -10.48 8.80
C ALA A 114 -12.40 -9.56 7.64
N GLY A 115 -13.05 -8.44 7.94
CA GLY A 115 -13.43 -7.43 6.97
C GLY A 115 -12.22 -6.83 6.25
N MET A 116 -11.18 -6.44 6.98
CA MET A 116 -9.92 -5.94 6.40
C MET A 116 -9.27 -6.98 5.47
N LYS A 117 -9.25 -8.26 5.88
CA LYS A 117 -8.70 -9.36 5.07
C LYS A 117 -9.51 -9.59 3.79
N LYS A 118 -10.84 -9.62 3.89
CA LYS A 118 -11.76 -9.77 2.75
C LYS A 118 -11.61 -8.64 1.74
N MET A 119 -11.45 -7.39 2.21
CA MET A 119 -11.29 -6.23 1.32
C MET A 119 -10.01 -6.32 0.48
N VAL A 120 -8.95 -6.90 1.04
CA VAL A 120 -7.71 -7.17 0.30
C VAL A 120 -7.87 -8.34 -0.66
N GLU A 121 -8.54 -9.43 -0.25
CA GLU A 121 -8.81 -10.58 -1.14
C GLU A 121 -9.67 -10.21 -2.35
N ALA A 122 -10.72 -9.39 -2.17
CA ALA A 122 -11.50 -8.84 -3.28
C ALA A 122 -10.70 -7.82 -4.12
N GLY A 123 -9.56 -7.39 -3.59
CA GLY A 123 -8.70 -6.37 -4.17
C GLY A 123 -7.62 -6.93 -5.08
N VAL A 124 -7.21 -8.19 -4.88
CA VAL A 124 -6.29 -8.99 -5.71
C VAL A 124 -7.03 -9.52 -6.93
#